data_AF-A0A5P1EXZ7-F1
#
_entry.id   AF-A0A5P1EXZ7-F1
#
_cell.length_a   1.000
_cell.length_b   1.000
_cell.length_c   1.000
_cell.angle_alpha   90.00
_cell.angle_beta   90.00
_cell.angle_gamma   90.00
#
_symmetry.space_group_name_H-M   'P 1'
#
loop_
_entity.id
_entity.type
_entity.pdbx_description
1 polymer ?
#
loop_
_entity_poly.entity_id
_entity_poly.type
_entity_poly.pdbx_seq_one_letter_code
_entity_poly.pdbx_strand_id
1 'polypeptide(L)'
;MLAVWMGTQADEAFSEAWHSDSASFVENGGALNIRSKVYVSPKLWYLRVNIIEAQDVRPDSRNHRPELFVKAQINNQVHKTRFCPLTANANLLWNEEFMFVAAEPFEDQLVLTIEDRVSPVKDEVLGRLALPLSVFEKRLDHKPIVHSRWFDLEKFGLGLFEDDARREMRFASRIHLRVCLEGAYHVMDEAMVYVSDTQPTSRQLWKPPVGVLELGILGAKNLVPMKARGKTDAYCVARHGQKWVRTRTVIGSFSPDWNEQYTWDVFDPCTVITIAVFDNCNLSAVGRDSRIGKIRIRLSTLQSGKVHTKSYPLLVLQPSAATGVHKMGELQLSVRFTCISYANMIHLYSEPLLPKMHYVHPFTMGEISSLRRQTIGIIAARLGRAEPPLRKEVIEYMLDGDEQLWSLRRSKANFFRIMALLSGAIGAIGWFREVCRWSKPITTVLVHVLFLILVRCPELILPTVFMYMVVIGVWRYRGRPRGPAGGRVGGQSG
;
A
#
# COMPACT_ATOMS: atom_id res chain seq x y z
N MET A 1 24.25 -24.14 -36.92
CA MET A 1 23.34 -24.04 -35.76
C MET A 1 22.33 -22.96 -36.05
N LEU A 2 21.08 -23.33 -36.35
CA LEU A 2 19.98 -22.37 -36.49
C LEU A 2 19.47 -22.04 -35.09
N ALA A 3 19.83 -20.87 -34.58
CA ALA A 3 19.20 -20.32 -33.39
C ALA A 3 17.83 -19.77 -33.81
N VAL A 4 16.77 -20.54 -33.55
CA VAL A 4 15.40 -20.05 -33.70
C VAL A 4 15.12 -19.14 -32.51
N TRP A 5 15.16 -17.83 -32.76
CA TRP A 5 14.71 -16.85 -31.79
C TRP A 5 13.17 -16.83 -31.83
N MET A 6 12.51 -17.43 -30.84
CA MET A 6 11.08 -17.19 -30.63
C MET A 6 10.95 -15.76 -30.11
N GLY A 7 10.75 -14.81 -31.03
CA GLY A 7 10.53 -13.42 -30.69
C GLY A 7 9.34 -13.28 -29.74
N THR A 8 9.57 -12.62 -28.62
CA THR A 8 8.52 -12.21 -27.70
C THR A 8 7.77 -11.04 -28.33
N GLN A 9 6.46 -11.15 -28.48
CA GLN A 9 5.54 -10.16 -29.04
C GLN A 9 5.37 -8.93 -28.11
N ALA A 10 6.50 -8.35 -27.72
CA ALA A 10 6.66 -7.04 -27.12
C ALA A 10 7.60 -6.20 -28.01
N ASP A 11 7.61 -6.46 -29.32
CA ASP A 11 8.21 -5.55 -30.28
C ASP A 11 7.40 -4.24 -30.25
N GLU A 12 8.01 -3.17 -29.75
CA GLU A 12 7.50 -1.79 -29.91
C GLU A 12 7.16 -1.49 -31.38
N ALA A 13 7.78 -2.21 -32.33
CA ALA A 13 7.54 -2.14 -33.76
C ALA A 13 6.12 -2.57 -34.19
N PHE A 14 5.45 -3.47 -33.46
CA PHE A 14 4.12 -3.98 -33.82
C PHE A 14 3.19 -4.08 -32.60
N SER A 15 3.05 -2.97 -31.87
CA SER A 15 2.13 -2.86 -30.73
C SER A 15 0.65 -3.13 -31.09
N GLU A 16 0.32 -3.08 -32.38
CA GLU A 16 -1.02 -3.38 -32.93
C GLU A 16 -1.12 -4.75 -33.61
N ALA A 17 -0.10 -5.62 -33.54
CA ALA A 17 -0.21 -6.98 -34.09
C ALA A 17 -0.97 -7.88 -33.10
N TRP A 18 -2.14 -8.35 -33.51
CA TRP A 18 -3.04 -9.18 -32.71
C TRP A 18 -3.07 -10.62 -33.20
N HIS A 19 -3.39 -11.56 -32.31
CA HIS A 19 -3.72 -12.93 -32.72
C HIS A 19 -5.04 -12.92 -33.50
N SER A 20 -5.12 -13.67 -34.59
CA SER A 20 -6.31 -13.79 -35.45
C SER A 20 -7.61 -14.03 -34.66
N ASP A 21 -7.50 -14.76 -33.55
CA ASP A 21 -8.62 -15.17 -32.70
C ASP A 21 -9.26 -13.99 -31.93
N SER A 22 -8.57 -12.86 -31.87
CA SER A 22 -9.07 -11.62 -31.26
C SER A 22 -9.75 -10.66 -32.23
N ALA A 23 -9.72 -10.95 -33.54
CA ALA A 23 -10.28 -10.08 -34.60
C ALA A 23 -11.78 -9.79 -34.42
N SER A 24 -12.55 -10.78 -33.96
CA SER A 24 -14.01 -10.62 -33.72
C SER A 24 -14.36 -9.59 -32.63
N PHE A 25 -13.43 -9.27 -31.74
CA PHE A 25 -13.62 -8.27 -30.68
C PHE A 25 -13.05 -6.89 -31.06
N VAL A 26 -12.20 -6.83 -32.10
CA VAL A 26 -11.65 -5.59 -32.65
C VAL A 26 -12.74 -4.79 -33.36
N GLU A 27 -13.66 -5.45 -34.07
CA GLU A 27 -14.78 -4.81 -34.78
C GLU A 27 -15.76 -4.06 -33.85
N ASN A 28 -15.83 -4.44 -32.57
CA ASN A 28 -16.73 -3.84 -31.57
C ASN A 28 -16.05 -2.81 -30.64
N GLY A 29 -14.86 -2.29 -30.99
CA GLY A 29 -14.11 -1.35 -30.16
C GLY A 29 -13.49 -1.96 -28.89
N GLY A 30 -13.52 -3.30 -28.75
CA GLY A 30 -12.96 -4.04 -27.62
C GLY A 30 -11.43 -4.14 -27.62
N ALA A 31 -10.77 -3.77 -28.72
CA ALA A 31 -9.32 -3.85 -28.90
C ALA A 31 -8.54 -3.12 -27.81
N LEU A 32 -9.02 -1.95 -27.36
CA LEU A 32 -8.33 -1.16 -26.32
C LEU A 32 -8.20 -1.93 -25.00
N ASN A 33 -9.16 -2.79 -24.65
CA ASN A 33 -9.22 -3.52 -23.38
C ASN A 33 -8.31 -4.76 -23.32
N ILE A 34 -7.69 -5.12 -24.44
CA ILE A 34 -6.86 -6.34 -24.60
C ILE A 34 -5.37 -5.99 -24.61
N ARG A 35 -4.99 -4.70 -24.78
CA ARG A 35 -3.59 -4.24 -24.83
C ARG A 35 -2.84 -4.45 -23.51
N SER A 36 -1.56 -4.73 -23.62
CA SER A 36 -0.63 -4.59 -22.49
C SER A 36 -0.39 -3.11 -22.21
N LYS A 37 -0.15 -2.75 -20.94
CA LYS A 37 0.14 -1.36 -20.56
C LYS A 37 0.89 -1.29 -19.24
N VAL A 38 1.84 -0.36 -19.18
CA VAL A 38 2.48 0.09 -17.95
C VAL A 38 1.75 1.33 -17.46
N TYR A 39 1.37 1.33 -16.18
CA TYR A 39 0.77 2.48 -15.50
C TYR A 39 1.67 2.94 -14.37
N VAL A 40 1.57 4.22 -14.04
CA VAL A 40 2.27 4.82 -12.91
C VAL A 40 1.22 5.38 -11.96
N SER A 41 1.27 4.96 -10.70
CA SER A 41 0.39 5.51 -9.67
C SER A 41 0.70 7.00 -9.47
N PRO A 42 -0.32 7.84 -9.21
CA PRO A 42 -0.08 9.23 -8.89
C PRO A 42 0.79 9.34 -7.63
N LYS A 43 1.55 10.43 -7.53
CA LYS A 43 2.31 10.72 -6.32
C LYS A 43 1.37 11.29 -5.26
N LEU A 44 1.27 10.58 -4.14
CA LEU A 44 0.33 10.89 -3.06
C LEU A 44 1.03 11.58 -1.89
N TRP A 45 0.33 12.53 -1.27
CA TRP A 45 0.78 13.32 -0.13
C TRP A 45 -0.24 13.20 1.00
N TYR A 46 0.23 13.30 2.24
CA TYR A 46 -0.68 13.59 3.35
C TYR A 46 -0.79 15.11 3.52
N LEU A 47 -2.01 15.63 3.53
CA LEU A 47 -2.29 17.01 3.89
C LEU A 47 -2.70 17.04 5.35
N ARG A 48 -1.90 17.71 6.17
CA ARG A 48 -2.19 17.98 7.57
C ARG A 48 -2.94 19.30 7.68
N VAL A 49 -4.14 19.27 8.23
CA VAL A 49 -5.00 20.44 8.44
C VAL A 49 -5.29 20.56 9.93
N ASN A 50 -4.69 21.54 10.60
CA ASN A 50 -5.04 21.88 11.97
C ASN A 50 -5.97 23.11 11.98
N ILE A 51 -7.19 22.90 12.49
CA ILE A 51 -8.23 23.91 12.65
C ILE A 51 -8.14 24.43 14.08
N ILE A 52 -7.59 25.64 14.25
CA ILE A 52 -7.26 26.18 15.56
C ILE A 52 -8.48 26.88 16.14
N GLU A 53 -8.89 27.97 15.50
CA GLU A 53 -9.96 28.83 15.98
C GLU A 53 -10.69 29.55 14.84
N ALA A 54 -11.87 30.09 15.14
CA ALA A 54 -12.59 31.02 14.27
C ALA A 54 -13.07 32.24 15.06
N GLN A 55 -13.13 33.39 14.38
CA GLN A 55 -13.51 34.69 14.93
C GLN A 55 -14.63 35.31 14.08
N ASP A 56 -15.39 36.22 14.71
CA ASP A 56 -16.51 36.96 14.09
C ASP A 56 -17.63 36.06 13.55
N VAL A 57 -17.85 34.89 14.16
CA VAL A 57 -18.89 33.96 13.72
C VAL A 57 -20.26 34.44 14.21
N ARG A 58 -21.17 34.70 13.27
CA ARG A 58 -22.53 35.19 13.56
C ARG A 58 -23.57 34.14 13.15
N PRO A 59 -24.17 33.40 14.11
CA PRO A 59 -25.29 32.50 13.82
C PRO A 59 -26.55 33.31 13.45
N ASP A 60 -27.34 32.81 12.52
CA ASP A 60 -28.50 33.54 11.96
C ASP A 60 -29.75 33.41 12.86
N SER A 61 -29.91 32.28 13.55
CA SER A 61 -31.07 32.02 14.40
C SER A 61 -30.87 32.45 15.86
N ARG A 62 -31.69 33.40 16.31
CA ARG A 62 -31.66 33.97 17.66
C ARG A 62 -32.28 33.07 18.75
N ASN A 63 -32.92 31.97 18.38
CA ASN A 63 -33.79 31.19 19.25
C ASN A 63 -33.23 29.82 19.69
N HIS A 64 -32.03 29.44 19.25
CA HIS A 64 -31.37 28.20 19.69
C HIS A 64 -29.95 28.49 20.18
N ARG A 65 -29.39 27.57 20.98
CA ARG A 65 -27.97 27.63 21.36
C ARG A 65 -27.15 27.11 20.17
N PRO A 66 -26.27 27.93 19.57
CA PRO A 66 -25.53 27.53 18.38
C PRO A 66 -24.55 26.41 18.70
N GLU A 67 -24.65 25.30 17.97
CA GLU A 67 -23.74 24.15 18.07
C GLU A 67 -22.85 24.13 16.83
N LEU A 68 -21.73 24.84 16.92
CA LEU A 68 -20.90 25.14 15.76
C LEU A 68 -19.79 24.11 15.59
N PHE A 69 -19.58 23.69 14.34
CA PHE A 69 -18.47 22.82 13.97
C PHE A 69 -17.93 23.23 12.60
N VAL A 70 -16.67 22.86 12.33
CA VAL A 70 -16.07 23.02 11.02
C VAL A 70 -16.07 21.69 10.30
N LYS A 71 -16.57 21.69 9.07
CA LYS A 71 -16.46 20.57 8.14
C LYS A 71 -15.36 20.86 7.14
N ALA A 72 -14.35 20.00 7.14
CA ALA A 72 -13.25 20.03 6.20
C ALA A 72 -13.40 18.94 5.15
N GLN A 73 -13.35 19.32 3.87
CA GLN A 73 -13.59 18.42 2.76
C GLN A 73 -12.56 18.57 1.65
N ILE A 74 -12.05 17.44 1.18
CA ILE A 74 -11.24 17.31 -0.05
C ILE A 74 -11.84 16.17 -0.87
N ASN A 75 -12.42 16.49 -2.03
CA ASN A 75 -13.18 15.54 -2.83
C ASN A 75 -14.20 14.76 -1.98
N ASN A 76 -14.04 13.43 -1.88
CA ASN A 76 -14.92 12.52 -1.14
C ASN A 76 -14.45 12.29 0.30
N GLN A 77 -13.39 12.97 0.75
CA GLN A 77 -12.88 12.88 2.11
C GLN A 77 -13.51 14.01 2.93
N VAL A 78 -14.22 13.67 3.99
CA VAL A 78 -14.90 14.64 4.87
C VAL A 78 -14.53 14.35 6.31
N HIS A 79 -14.04 15.37 7.01
CA HIS A 79 -13.81 15.36 8.44
C HIS A 79 -14.60 16.50 9.07
N LYS A 80 -15.14 16.28 10.27
CA LYS A 80 -15.88 17.28 11.05
C LYS A 80 -15.21 17.44 12.41
N THR A 81 -15.08 18.66 12.88
CA THR A 81 -14.62 18.93 14.25
C THR A 81 -15.67 18.53 15.27
N ARG A 82 -15.28 18.45 16.55
CA ARG A 82 -16.26 18.46 17.64
C ARG A 82 -17.10 19.74 17.63
N PHE A 83 -18.29 19.66 18.20
CA PHE A 83 -19.13 20.83 18.46
C PHE A 83 -18.43 21.73 19.48
N CYS A 84 -18.38 23.03 19.20
CA CYS A 84 -17.84 24.05 20.08
C CYS A 84 -18.92 25.12 20.33
N PRO A 85 -19.25 25.41 21.61
CA PRO A 85 -20.17 26.49 21.92
C PRO A 85 -19.51 27.85 21.65
N LEU A 86 -20.29 28.80 21.17
CA LEU A 86 -19.82 30.16 20.92
C LEU A 86 -19.48 30.87 22.24
N THR A 87 -18.27 31.41 22.36
CA THR A 87 -17.88 32.22 23.52
C THR A 87 -18.55 33.61 23.49
N ALA A 88 -18.53 34.33 24.61
CA ALA A 88 -19.12 35.67 24.73
C ALA A 88 -18.57 36.68 23.68
N ASN A 89 -17.36 36.45 23.17
CA ASN A 89 -16.70 37.30 22.18
C ASN A 89 -16.87 36.81 20.74
N ALA A 90 -17.82 35.89 20.47
CA ALA A 90 -18.05 35.28 19.16
C ALA A 90 -16.84 34.49 18.58
N ASN A 91 -16.00 33.95 19.47
CA ASN A 91 -14.84 33.14 19.11
C ASN A 91 -15.11 31.65 19.36
N LEU A 92 -14.53 30.80 18.53
CA LEU A 92 -14.59 29.34 18.62
C LEU A 92 -13.18 28.78 18.66
N LEU A 93 -12.93 27.81 19.53
CA LEU A 93 -11.61 27.17 19.67
C LEU A 93 -11.79 25.66 19.65
N TRP A 94 -11.20 25.02 18.63
CA TRP A 94 -11.21 23.57 18.46
C TRP A 94 -9.83 23.00 18.73
N ASN A 95 -8.82 23.52 18.04
CA ASN A 95 -7.44 23.01 17.96
C ASN A 95 -7.42 21.50 17.65
N GLU A 96 -8.05 21.14 16.53
CA GLU A 96 -8.15 19.77 16.04
C GLU A 96 -7.42 19.57 14.73
N GLU A 97 -6.70 18.45 14.64
CA GLU A 97 -5.89 18.08 13.48
C GLU A 97 -6.56 16.97 12.68
N PHE A 98 -6.62 17.16 11.36
CA PHE A 98 -7.09 16.17 10.40
C PHE A 98 -6.02 15.87 9.36
N MET A 99 -6.00 14.62 8.92
CA MET A 99 -5.12 14.14 7.87
C MET A 99 -5.96 13.73 6.65
N PHE A 100 -5.60 14.27 5.49
CA PHE A 100 -6.21 13.93 4.21
C PHE A 100 -5.17 13.36 3.26
N VAL A 101 -5.61 12.63 2.24
CA VAL A 101 -4.76 12.17 1.14
C VAL A 101 -4.98 13.05 -0.08
N ALA A 102 -3.90 13.58 -0.66
CA ALA A 102 -3.95 14.40 -1.88
C ALA A 102 -3.03 13.80 -2.97
N ALA A 103 -3.42 13.91 -4.24
CA ALA A 103 -2.62 13.43 -5.37
C ALA A 103 -2.06 14.61 -6.19
N GLU A 104 -0.77 14.57 -6.54
CA GLU A 104 -0.22 15.45 -7.58
C GLU A 104 -0.86 15.10 -8.96
N PRO A 105 -1.29 16.09 -9.77
CA PRO A 105 -0.93 17.52 -9.77
C PRO A 105 -1.79 18.47 -8.89
N PHE A 106 -2.45 17.98 -7.84
CA PHE A 106 -3.23 18.79 -6.89
C PHE A 106 -4.35 19.61 -7.57
N GLU A 107 -5.15 18.93 -8.39
CA GLU A 107 -6.34 19.50 -9.04
C GLU A 107 -7.45 19.87 -8.03
N ASP A 108 -7.39 19.31 -6.83
CA ASP A 108 -8.42 19.42 -5.81
C ASP A 108 -8.26 20.67 -4.94
N GLN A 109 -9.34 21.07 -4.26
CA GLN A 109 -9.35 22.18 -3.31
C GLN A 109 -9.75 21.69 -1.91
N LEU A 110 -9.15 22.28 -0.88
CA LEU A 110 -9.61 22.15 0.50
C LEU A 110 -10.79 23.09 0.72
N VAL A 111 -11.97 22.51 0.94
CA VAL A 111 -13.18 23.25 1.25
C VAL A 111 -13.45 23.14 2.75
N LEU A 112 -13.56 24.29 3.41
CA LEU A 112 -13.92 24.41 4.82
C LEU A 112 -15.27 25.11 4.92
N THR A 113 -16.22 24.52 5.65
CA THR A 113 -17.50 25.14 5.97
C THR A 113 -17.70 25.20 7.48
N ILE A 114 -18.07 26.37 7.99
CA ILE A 114 -18.55 26.52 9.36
C ILE A 114 -20.05 26.28 9.33
N GLU A 115 -20.50 25.26 10.04
CA GLU A 115 -21.89 24.81 10.07
C GLU A 115 -22.46 24.94 11.50
N ASP A 116 -23.70 25.40 11.59
CA ASP A 116 -24.51 25.40 12.82
C ASP A 116 -25.55 24.30 12.76
N ARG A 117 -25.60 23.45 13.79
CA ARG A 117 -26.62 22.43 13.92
C ARG A 117 -27.92 23.05 14.45
N VAL A 118 -28.83 23.37 13.53
CA VAL A 118 -30.17 23.89 13.88
C VAL A 118 -31.13 22.75 14.26
N SER A 119 -30.99 21.59 13.62
CA SER A 119 -31.77 20.39 13.94
C SER A 119 -30.95 19.13 13.66
N PRO A 120 -31.30 17.94 14.20
CA PRO A 120 -30.52 16.72 13.96
C PRO A 120 -30.46 16.30 12.49
N VAL A 121 -31.33 16.84 11.64
CA VAL A 121 -31.42 16.52 10.20
C VAL A 121 -30.93 17.68 9.33
N LYS A 122 -30.76 18.88 9.89
CA LYS A 122 -30.43 20.10 9.13
C LYS A 122 -29.30 20.87 9.81
N ASP A 123 -28.17 20.90 9.11
CA ASP A 123 -27.03 21.77 9.39
C ASP A 123 -27.13 23.02 8.48
N GLU A 124 -26.92 24.22 9.02
CA GLU A 124 -26.92 25.49 8.30
C GLU A 124 -25.49 26.01 8.10
N VAL A 125 -25.14 26.44 6.88
CA VAL A 125 -23.78 26.90 6.57
C VAL A 125 -23.65 28.39 6.84
N LEU A 126 -22.80 28.77 7.79
CA LEU A 126 -22.55 30.17 8.15
C LEU A 126 -21.46 30.81 7.28
N GLY A 127 -20.49 30.02 6.84
CA GLY A 127 -19.39 30.50 6.00
C GLY A 127 -18.68 29.36 5.26
N ARG A 128 -18.14 29.67 4.09
CA ARG A 128 -17.40 28.74 3.24
C ARG A 128 -16.07 29.35 2.80
N LEU A 129 -15.05 28.52 2.77
CA LEU A 129 -13.71 28.82 2.26
C LEU A 129 -13.26 27.69 1.34
N ALA A 130 -12.71 28.01 0.18
CA ALA A 130 -12.15 27.04 -0.75
C ALA A 130 -10.72 27.45 -1.14
N LEU A 131 -9.73 26.62 -0.79
CA LEU A 131 -8.31 26.89 -1.02
C LEU A 131 -7.69 25.83 -1.94
N PRO A 132 -7.02 26.23 -3.03
CA PRO A 132 -6.21 25.30 -3.83
C PRO A 132 -5.08 24.70 -3.00
N LEU A 133 -4.84 23.39 -3.15
CA LEU A 133 -3.81 22.70 -2.38
C LEU A 133 -2.39 23.16 -2.72
N SER A 134 -2.19 23.78 -3.88
CA SER A 134 -0.90 24.35 -4.33
C SER A 134 -0.42 25.53 -3.49
N VAL A 135 -1.30 26.19 -2.74
CA VAL A 135 -0.97 27.33 -1.87
C VAL A 135 -0.23 26.88 -0.59
N PHE A 136 -0.39 25.62 -0.21
CA PHE A 136 0.18 25.11 1.05
C PHE A 136 1.63 24.67 0.89
N GLU A 137 2.44 25.00 1.90
CA GLU A 137 3.86 24.67 1.93
C GLU A 137 4.08 23.16 2.08
N LYS A 138 5.10 22.65 1.38
CA LYS A 138 5.53 21.24 1.46
C LYS A 138 6.55 21.09 2.58
N ARG A 139 6.20 20.34 3.62
CA ARG A 139 7.07 20.03 4.75
C ARG A 139 7.87 18.75 4.47
N LEU A 140 9.20 18.88 4.54
CA LEU A 140 10.14 17.79 4.28
C LEU A 140 10.89 17.30 5.54
N ASP A 141 10.80 18.06 6.63
CA ASP A 141 11.49 17.75 7.88
C ASP A 141 10.51 17.62 9.05
N HIS A 142 10.99 17.08 10.16
CA HIS A 142 10.29 17.03 11.45
C HIS A 142 10.20 18.39 12.17
N LYS A 143 10.72 19.47 11.57
CA LYS A 143 10.72 20.79 12.19
C LYS A 143 9.28 21.34 12.26
N PRO A 144 8.89 21.96 13.39
CA PRO A 144 7.51 22.39 13.62
C PRO A 144 7.10 23.66 12.87
N ILE A 145 7.97 24.26 12.06
CA ILE A 145 7.73 25.57 11.46
C ILE A 145 6.81 25.42 10.25
N VAL A 146 5.51 25.42 10.52
CA VAL A 146 4.48 25.77 9.55
C VAL A 146 3.72 26.95 10.17
N HIS A 147 3.82 28.10 9.53
CA HIS A 147 3.15 29.31 10.01
C HIS A 147 1.63 29.11 9.93
N SER A 148 0.94 29.35 11.04
CA SER A 148 -0.52 29.42 11.02
C SER A 148 -0.93 30.76 10.38
N ARG A 149 -2.01 30.73 9.59
CA ARG A 149 -2.52 31.89 8.85
C ARG A 149 -4.02 32.03 9.05
N TRP A 150 -4.48 33.28 9.00
CA TRP A 150 -5.90 33.61 9.00
C TRP A 150 -6.44 33.63 7.58
N PHE A 151 -7.64 33.10 7.41
CA PHE A 151 -8.37 33.10 6.15
C PHE A 151 -9.77 33.65 6.37
N ASP A 152 -10.23 34.51 5.46
CA ASP A 152 -11.58 35.06 5.48
C ASP A 152 -12.56 34.06 4.85
N LEU A 153 -13.73 33.86 5.47
CA LEU A 153 -14.81 33.04 4.94
C LEU A 153 -15.84 33.91 4.23
N GLU A 154 -16.40 33.36 3.16
CA GLU A 154 -17.48 33.95 2.40
C GLU A 154 -18.83 33.44 2.89
N LYS A 155 -19.87 34.27 2.87
CA LYS A 155 -21.25 33.84 3.18
C LYS A 155 -21.76 32.87 2.12
N PHE A 156 -22.45 31.81 2.56
CA PHE A 156 -22.98 30.75 1.69
C PHE A 156 -24.48 30.52 1.96
N GLY A 157 -25.38 31.02 1.10
CA GLY A 157 -26.83 30.90 1.33
C GLY A 157 -27.74 31.75 0.42
N LEU A 158 -29.05 31.45 0.44
CA LEU A 158 -30.14 31.72 -0.52
C LEU A 158 -30.52 33.20 -0.78
N GLY A 159 -29.58 34.05 -1.16
CA GLY A 159 -29.81 35.47 -1.52
C GLY A 159 -29.51 35.84 -2.97
N LEU A 160 -29.38 34.85 -3.88
CA LEU A 160 -29.02 35.06 -5.29
C LEU A 160 -30.22 35.29 -6.22
N PHE A 161 -31.42 35.54 -5.67
CA PHE A 161 -32.63 35.88 -6.42
C PHE A 161 -33.17 37.29 -6.10
N GLU A 162 -32.33 38.20 -5.61
CA GLU A 162 -32.63 39.63 -5.67
C GLU A 162 -31.53 40.35 -6.44
N ASP A 163 -31.95 41.08 -7.47
CA ASP A 163 -31.19 41.88 -8.43
C ASP A 163 -30.26 42.91 -7.77
N ASP A 164 -29.11 42.47 -7.25
CA ASP A 164 -27.97 43.37 -7.11
C ASP A 164 -26.65 42.59 -7.25
N ALA A 165 -26.24 42.41 -8.51
CA ALA A 165 -24.94 41.91 -8.92
C ALA A 165 -23.82 42.92 -8.61
N ARG A 166 -23.62 43.25 -7.32
CA ARG A 166 -22.39 43.87 -6.84
C ARG A 166 -21.52 42.80 -6.19
N ARG A 167 -20.38 42.55 -6.83
CA ARG A 167 -19.27 41.70 -6.38
C ARG A 167 -18.64 42.22 -5.09
N GLU A 168 -19.38 42.22 -4.00
CA GLU A 168 -18.82 42.34 -2.65
C GLU A 168 -18.92 40.97 -2.02
N MET A 169 -17.78 40.28 -1.91
CA MET A 169 -17.65 39.07 -1.09
C MET A 169 -18.03 39.46 0.34
N ARG A 170 -19.28 39.25 0.73
CA ARG A 170 -19.77 39.62 2.06
C ARG A 170 -19.04 38.73 3.07
N PHE A 171 -18.07 39.32 3.76
CA PHE A 171 -17.33 38.72 4.86
C PHE A 171 -18.28 38.02 5.83
N ALA A 172 -18.04 36.72 6.08
CA ALA A 172 -18.81 35.94 7.04
C ALA A 172 -18.10 35.86 8.40
N SER A 173 -16.86 35.40 8.40
CA SER A 173 -16.05 35.13 9.59
C SER A 173 -14.58 34.92 9.20
N ARG A 174 -13.69 34.78 10.18
CA ARG A 174 -12.27 34.40 9.98
C ARG A 174 -11.97 33.06 10.59
N ILE A 175 -11.12 32.27 9.94
CA ILE A 175 -10.63 31.00 10.49
C ILE A 175 -9.10 30.97 10.52
N HIS A 176 -8.56 30.51 11.65
CA HIS A 176 -7.14 30.32 11.88
C HIS A 176 -6.75 28.89 11.61
N LEU A 177 -5.88 28.69 10.63
CA LEU A 177 -5.50 27.38 10.16
C LEU A 177 -3.99 27.22 10.15
N ARG A 178 -3.54 26.01 10.43
CA ARG A 178 -2.18 25.55 10.10
C ARG A 178 -2.29 24.36 9.17
N VAL A 179 -1.89 24.57 7.91
CA VAL A 179 -2.02 23.56 6.85
C VAL A 179 -0.67 23.32 6.18
N CYS A 180 -0.28 22.06 6.00
CA CYS A 180 0.93 21.69 5.27
C CYS A 180 0.79 20.36 4.51
N LEU A 181 1.53 20.25 3.41
CA LEU A 181 1.69 19.02 2.65
C LEU A 181 2.92 18.25 3.15
N GLU A 182 2.69 17.06 3.69
CA GLU A 182 3.74 16.24 4.30
C GLU A 182 4.45 15.37 3.25
N GLY A 183 5.69 15.72 2.94
CA GLY A 183 6.52 14.98 1.98
C GLY A 183 7.41 13.93 2.61
N ALA A 184 7.57 13.95 3.94
CA ALA A 184 8.48 13.08 4.68
C ALA A 184 7.85 11.76 5.14
N TYR A 185 6.53 11.60 4.97
CA TYR A 185 5.85 10.32 5.16
C TYR A 185 5.87 9.51 3.88
N HIS A 186 5.82 8.18 4.03
CA HIS A 186 5.37 7.29 2.97
C HIS A 186 3.84 7.16 3.05
N VAL A 187 3.13 7.49 1.98
CA VAL A 187 1.67 7.34 1.92
C VAL A 187 1.32 5.88 1.70
N MET A 188 0.75 5.25 2.72
CA MET A 188 0.38 3.84 2.70
C MET A 188 -0.83 3.59 1.77
N ASP A 189 -0.63 2.82 0.72
CA ASP A 189 -1.69 2.25 -0.12
C ASP A 189 -1.86 0.73 0.05
N GLU A 190 -0.82 0.06 0.58
CA GLU A 190 -0.77 -1.37 0.85
C GLU A 190 -0.75 -1.67 2.36
N ALA A 191 -0.99 -2.94 2.73
CA ALA A 191 -0.74 -3.38 4.10
C ALA A 191 0.77 -3.50 4.36
N MET A 192 1.25 -3.07 5.53
CA MET A 192 2.69 -3.06 5.88
C MET A 192 3.42 -4.39 5.67
N VAL A 193 2.73 -5.52 5.80
CA VAL A 193 3.31 -6.87 5.64
C VAL A 193 3.68 -7.17 4.17
N TYR A 194 2.99 -6.53 3.23
CA TYR A 194 3.09 -6.75 1.79
C TYR A 194 3.53 -5.50 1.03
N VAL A 195 4.16 -4.56 1.73
CA VAL A 195 4.56 -3.28 1.16
C VAL A 195 5.56 -3.48 0.02
N SER A 196 5.33 -2.77 -1.08
CA SER A 196 6.16 -2.82 -2.28
C SER A 196 7.14 -1.64 -2.38
N ASP A 197 6.91 -0.57 -1.63
CA ASP A 197 7.78 0.60 -1.53
C ASP A 197 7.73 1.19 -0.11
N THR A 198 8.84 1.73 0.36
CA THR A 198 8.96 2.38 1.67
C THR A 198 9.50 3.80 1.58
N GLN A 199 9.73 4.30 0.36
CA GLN A 199 10.26 5.64 0.17
C GLN A 199 9.26 6.73 0.59
N PRO A 200 9.73 7.85 1.15
CA PRO A 200 8.88 8.99 1.44
C PRO A 200 8.31 9.58 0.15
N THR A 201 7.22 10.34 0.24
CA THR A 201 6.61 10.98 -0.92
C THR A 201 7.59 11.92 -1.65
N SER A 202 8.40 12.69 -0.92
CA SER A 202 9.36 13.61 -1.51
C SER A 202 10.58 12.88 -2.08
N ARG A 203 10.81 13.06 -3.40
CA ARG A 203 11.95 12.48 -4.12
C ARG A 203 13.32 12.96 -3.59
N GLN A 204 13.37 14.14 -2.98
CA GLN A 204 14.61 14.69 -2.40
C GLN A 204 15.10 13.84 -1.21
N LEU A 205 14.21 13.10 -0.57
CA LEU A 205 14.52 12.23 0.56
C LEU A 205 14.72 10.77 0.13
N TRP A 206 14.68 10.48 -1.17
CA TRP A 206 14.82 9.11 -1.67
C TRP A 206 16.24 8.61 -1.52
N LYS A 207 16.36 7.35 -1.13
CA LYS A 207 17.62 6.61 -1.14
C LYS A 207 17.93 6.16 -2.57
N PRO A 208 19.21 5.94 -2.93
CA PRO A 208 19.54 5.33 -4.20
C PRO A 208 18.97 3.90 -4.28
N PRO A 209 18.66 3.41 -5.49
CA PRO A 209 18.18 2.05 -5.66
C PRO A 209 19.26 1.04 -5.25
N VAL A 210 18.82 -0.05 -4.62
CA VAL A 210 19.66 -1.15 -4.13
C VAL A 210 19.92 -2.16 -5.24
N GLY A 211 18.96 -2.31 -6.13
CA GLY A 211 18.95 -3.35 -7.13
C GLY A 211 17.83 -3.19 -8.14
N VAL A 212 17.86 -4.05 -9.16
CA VAL A 212 16.84 -4.12 -10.20
C VAL A 212 16.14 -5.47 -10.09
N LEU A 213 14.80 -5.41 -10.06
CA LEU A 213 13.93 -6.56 -10.13
C LEU A 213 13.47 -6.75 -11.57
N GLU A 214 13.63 -7.95 -12.09
CA GLU A 214 13.12 -8.36 -13.38
C GLU A 214 12.08 -9.46 -13.19
N LEU A 215 10.91 -9.27 -13.80
CA LEU A 215 9.83 -10.23 -13.84
C LEU A 215 9.53 -10.59 -15.29
N GLY A 216 9.69 -11.85 -15.66
CA GLY A 216 9.08 -12.44 -16.85
C GLY A 216 7.78 -13.12 -16.47
N ILE A 217 6.68 -12.63 -17.02
CA ILE A 217 5.35 -13.25 -16.96
C ILE A 217 5.23 -14.15 -18.18
N LEU A 218 5.51 -15.44 -18.01
CA LEU A 218 5.59 -16.41 -19.12
C LEU A 218 4.19 -16.82 -19.57
N GLY A 219 3.42 -17.41 -18.66
CA GLY A 219 2.10 -17.94 -18.99
C GLY A 219 1.41 -18.51 -17.76
N ALA A 220 0.18 -18.98 -17.92
CA ALA A 220 -0.52 -19.78 -16.92
C ALA A 220 -0.92 -21.14 -17.49
N LYS A 221 -1.19 -22.11 -16.62
CA LYS A 221 -1.65 -23.46 -16.98
C LYS A 221 -2.82 -23.88 -16.10
N ASN A 222 -3.73 -24.66 -16.68
CA ASN A 222 -4.87 -25.25 -16.01
C ASN A 222 -5.74 -24.23 -15.28
N LEU A 223 -6.03 -23.08 -15.92
CA LEU A 223 -6.95 -22.11 -15.37
C LEU A 223 -8.37 -22.70 -15.30
N VAL A 224 -9.08 -22.46 -14.20
CA VAL A 224 -10.48 -22.86 -14.05
C VAL A 224 -11.38 -21.97 -14.93
N PRO A 225 -12.39 -22.53 -15.62
CA PRO A 225 -13.37 -21.74 -16.37
C PRO A 225 -14.13 -20.77 -15.47
N MET A 226 -14.10 -19.49 -15.83
CA MET A 226 -14.76 -18.43 -15.06
C MET A 226 -16.11 -18.01 -15.67
N LYS A 227 -16.34 -18.27 -16.96
CA LYS A 227 -17.58 -17.91 -17.68
C LYS A 227 -18.43 -19.14 -18.00
N ALA A 228 -19.75 -18.95 -18.11
CA ALA A 228 -20.75 -19.99 -18.37
C ALA A 228 -20.51 -20.82 -19.66
N ARG A 229 -19.77 -20.27 -20.64
CA ARG A 229 -19.39 -20.97 -21.88
C ARG A 229 -18.08 -21.76 -21.80
N GLY A 230 -17.48 -21.91 -20.61
CA GLY A 230 -16.19 -22.56 -20.45
C GLY A 230 -15.06 -21.81 -21.17
N LYS A 231 -15.08 -20.47 -21.13
CA LYS A 231 -14.02 -19.61 -21.65
C LYS A 231 -13.46 -18.76 -20.52
N THR A 232 -12.16 -18.50 -20.56
CA THR A 232 -11.47 -17.60 -19.64
C THR A 232 -10.60 -16.67 -20.48
N ASP A 233 -10.79 -15.37 -20.34
CA ASP A 233 -10.06 -14.33 -21.05
C ASP A 233 -9.03 -13.74 -20.07
N ALA A 234 -7.88 -14.38 -19.97
CA ALA A 234 -6.95 -14.12 -18.88
C ALA A 234 -5.98 -12.97 -19.19
N TYR A 235 -5.76 -12.12 -18.19
CA TYR A 235 -4.65 -11.18 -18.16
C TYR A 235 -4.03 -11.14 -16.76
N CYS A 236 -2.77 -10.71 -16.69
CA CYS A 236 -2.03 -10.60 -15.45
C CYS A 236 -1.76 -9.13 -15.11
N VAL A 237 -1.84 -8.80 -13.82
CA VAL A 237 -1.44 -7.49 -13.30
C VAL A 237 -0.31 -7.70 -12.30
N ALA A 238 0.80 -7.01 -12.51
CA ALA A 238 1.93 -6.98 -11.59
C ALA A 238 2.13 -5.56 -11.06
N ARG A 239 2.49 -5.45 -9.78
CA ARG A 239 2.76 -4.18 -9.12
C ARG A 239 3.98 -4.30 -8.21
N HIS A 240 4.89 -3.34 -8.35
CA HIS A 240 5.96 -3.08 -7.40
C HIS A 240 6.23 -1.57 -7.34
N GLY A 241 6.12 -0.99 -6.14
CA GLY A 241 6.14 0.44 -5.91
C GLY A 241 5.05 1.17 -6.69
N GLN A 242 5.42 2.28 -7.32
CA GLN A 242 4.48 3.11 -8.08
C GLN A 242 4.15 2.56 -9.47
N LYS A 243 4.91 1.58 -9.97
CA LYS A 243 4.77 1.05 -11.34
C LYS A 243 3.87 -0.18 -11.34
N TRP A 244 2.78 -0.06 -12.08
CA TRP A 244 1.83 -1.12 -12.36
C TRP A 244 2.00 -1.60 -13.78
N VAL A 245 1.73 -2.87 -14.01
CA VAL A 245 1.82 -3.49 -15.31
C VAL A 245 0.61 -4.36 -15.51
N ARG A 246 -0.01 -4.24 -16.68
CA ARG A 246 -1.06 -5.12 -17.18
C ARG A 246 -0.54 -5.82 -18.42
N THR A 247 -0.58 -7.14 -18.45
CA THR A 247 -0.28 -7.91 -19.67
C THR A 247 -1.42 -7.87 -20.66
N ARG A 248 -1.17 -8.26 -21.91
CA ARG A 248 -2.25 -8.43 -22.88
C ARG A 248 -3.28 -9.45 -22.39
N THR A 249 -4.52 -9.31 -22.85
CA THR A 249 -5.56 -10.33 -22.59
C THR A 249 -5.45 -11.45 -23.62
N VAL A 250 -5.33 -12.69 -23.18
CA VAL A 250 -5.41 -13.88 -24.06
C VAL A 250 -6.82 -14.45 -23.95
N ILE A 251 -7.52 -14.51 -25.07
CA ILE A 251 -8.95 -14.83 -25.12
C ILE A 251 -9.17 -16.34 -25.19
N GLY A 252 -10.15 -16.85 -24.45
CA GLY A 252 -10.66 -18.21 -24.59
C GLY A 252 -9.65 -19.33 -24.32
N SER A 253 -8.60 -19.08 -23.52
CA SER A 253 -7.54 -20.04 -23.25
C SER A 253 -7.40 -20.36 -21.76
N PHE A 254 -7.28 -21.65 -21.44
CA PHE A 254 -6.95 -22.14 -20.10
C PHE A 254 -5.45 -22.23 -19.82
N SER A 255 -4.65 -22.02 -20.87
CA SER A 255 -3.19 -21.97 -20.80
C SER A 255 -2.68 -20.75 -21.58
N PRO A 256 -2.93 -19.53 -21.07
CA PRO A 256 -2.51 -18.31 -21.76
C PRO A 256 -0.99 -18.15 -21.71
N ASP A 257 -0.37 -17.82 -22.86
CA ASP A 257 1.05 -17.48 -22.97
C ASP A 257 1.21 -15.98 -23.25
N TRP A 258 1.82 -15.27 -22.29
CA TRP A 258 2.09 -13.83 -22.39
C TRP A 258 3.52 -13.57 -22.86
N ASN A 259 4.51 -14.22 -22.25
CA ASN A 259 5.94 -14.06 -22.50
C ASN A 259 6.40 -12.58 -22.47
N GLU A 260 5.90 -11.83 -21.49
CA GLU A 260 6.22 -10.40 -21.31
C GLU A 260 7.22 -10.21 -20.17
N GLN A 261 8.22 -9.34 -20.36
CA GLN A 261 9.25 -9.04 -19.35
C GLN A 261 9.21 -7.58 -18.92
N TYR A 262 9.34 -7.35 -17.61
CA TYR A 262 9.28 -6.03 -17.00
C TYR A 262 10.36 -5.86 -15.94
N THR A 263 10.81 -4.62 -15.76
CA THR A 263 11.85 -4.24 -14.80
C THR A 263 11.36 -3.17 -13.82
N TRP A 264 11.84 -3.22 -12.58
CA TRP A 264 11.57 -2.25 -11.52
C TRP A 264 12.85 -1.95 -10.74
N ASP A 265 12.97 -0.70 -10.31
CA ASP A 265 13.99 -0.28 -9.36
C ASP A 265 13.55 -0.63 -7.94
N VAL A 266 14.44 -1.28 -7.19
CA VAL A 266 14.19 -1.74 -5.83
C VAL A 266 14.99 -0.89 -4.85
N PHE A 267 14.29 -0.19 -3.96
CA PHE A 267 14.92 0.63 -2.92
C PHE A 267 15.10 -0.10 -1.59
N ASP A 268 14.34 -1.17 -1.35
CA ASP A 268 14.44 -1.98 -0.13
C ASP A 268 14.23 -3.48 -0.45
N PRO A 269 15.18 -4.37 -0.11
CA PRO A 269 15.04 -5.81 -0.33
C PRO A 269 13.91 -6.47 0.47
N CYS A 270 13.38 -5.83 1.51
CA CYS A 270 12.28 -6.36 2.31
C CYS A 270 10.90 -6.21 1.64
N THR A 271 10.84 -5.51 0.51
CA THR A 271 9.62 -5.28 -0.25
C THR A 271 9.09 -6.54 -0.94
N VAL A 272 7.82 -6.49 -1.32
CA VAL A 272 7.08 -7.60 -1.92
C VAL A 272 6.55 -7.17 -3.28
N ILE A 273 6.78 -7.98 -4.31
CA ILE A 273 6.08 -7.84 -5.59
C ILE A 273 4.77 -8.62 -5.54
N THR A 274 3.69 -7.96 -5.98
CA THR A 274 2.36 -8.54 -6.01
C THR A 274 1.94 -8.77 -7.47
N ILE A 275 1.47 -9.97 -7.77
CA ILE A 275 1.10 -10.41 -9.10
C ILE A 275 -0.26 -11.10 -8.99
N ALA A 276 -1.24 -10.69 -9.78
CA ALA A 276 -2.55 -11.32 -9.80
C ALA A 276 -3.02 -11.60 -11.22
N VAL A 277 -3.88 -12.60 -11.36
CA VAL A 277 -4.48 -13.01 -12.63
C VAL A 277 -5.99 -12.78 -12.55
N PHE A 278 -6.53 -12.22 -13.61
CA PHE A 278 -7.93 -11.84 -13.73
C PHE A 278 -8.50 -12.34 -15.05
N ASP A 279 -9.82 -12.54 -15.04
CA ASP A 279 -10.62 -12.79 -16.23
C ASP A 279 -11.26 -11.47 -16.70
N ASN A 280 -11.03 -11.11 -17.96
CA ASN A 280 -11.56 -9.93 -18.62
C ASN A 280 -13.02 -10.18 -19.02
N CYS A 281 -13.94 -9.84 -18.12
CA CYS A 281 -15.37 -10.03 -18.36
C CYS A 281 -15.95 -9.00 -19.36
N ASN A 282 -15.18 -7.99 -19.76
CA ASN A 282 -15.65 -6.90 -20.61
C ASN A 282 -15.92 -7.31 -22.05
N LEU A 283 -15.26 -8.37 -22.51
CA LEU A 283 -15.45 -8.92 -23.85
C LEU A 283 -16.80 -9.65 -24.00
N SER A 284 -17.52 -9.91 -22.92
CA SER A 284 -18.74 -10.75 -22.92
C SER A 284 -20.01 -10.05 -22.43
N ALA A 285 -20.02 -8.70 -22.41
CA ALA A 285 -21.06 -7.80 -21.91
C ALA A 285 -21.03 -7.52 -20.40
N VAL A 286 -20.68 -6.27 -20.06
CA VAL A 286 -20.90 -5.55 -18.78
C VAL A 286 -20.71 -6.39 -17.50
N GLY A 287 -19.59 -7.11 -17.41
CA GLY A 287 -19.20 -7.85 -16.20
C GLY A 287 -18.10 -7.13 -15.43
N ARG A 288 -18.07 -7.28 -14.10
CA ARG A 288 -16.88 -6.98 -13.28
C ARG A 288 -15.79 -8.02 -13.56
N ASP A 289 -14.54 -7.62 -13.54
CA ASP A 289 -13.43 -8.56 -13.78
C ASP A 289 -13.37 -9.60 -12.67
N SER A 290 -13.36 -10.88 -13.04
CA SER A 290 -13.36 -11.99 -12.08
C SER A 290 -11.94 -12.29 -11.61
N ARG A 291 -11.78 -12.54 -10.30
CA ARG A 291 -10.49 -12.77 -9.65
C ARG A 291 -10.10 -14.24 -9.75
N ILE A 292 -9.02 -14.57 -10.44
CA ILE A 292 -8.53 -15.95 -10.57
C ILE A 292 -7.52 -16.29 -9.47
N GLY A 293 -6.64 -15.36 -9.10
CA GLY A 293 -5.72 -15.56 -7.99
C GLY A 293 -4.66 -14.50 -7.84
N LYS A 294 -3.97 -14.53 -6.69
CA LYS A 294 -2.94 -13.56 -6.30
C LYS A 294 -1.72 -14.27 -5.72
N ILE A 295 -0.55 -13.85 -6.17
CA ILE A 295 0.76 -14.32 -5.74
C ILE A 295 1.54 -13.13 -5.20
N ARG A 296 2.26 -13.35 -4.10
CA ARG A 296 3.15 -12.35 -3.50
C ARG A 296 4.52 -12.98 -3.31
N ILE A 297 5.55 -12.32 -3.83
CA ILE A 297 6.93 -12.78 -3.74
C ILE A 297 7.74 -11.73 -3.01
N ARG A 298 8.29 -12.09 -1.85
CA ARG A 298 9.17 -11.20 -1.09
C ARG A 298 10.57 -11.24 -1.67
N LEU A 299 11.12 -10.08 -2.02
CA LEU A 299 12.41 -9.99 -2.69
C LEU A 299 13.56 -10.54 -1.84
N SER A 300 13.50 -10.34 -0.53
CA SER A 300 14.53 -10.88 0.37
C SER A 300 14.67 -12.40 0.33
N THR A 301 13.66 -13.15 -0.15
CA THR A 301 13.72 -14.62 -0.30
C THR A 301 14.41 -15.10 -1.57
N LEU A 302 14.64 -14.18 -2.52
CA LEU A 302 15.33 -14.48 -3.78
C LEU A 302 16.84 -14.41 -3.58
N GLN A 303 17.53 -15.31 -4.26
CA GLN A 303 18.99 -15.26 -4.37
C GLN A 303 19.39 -14.21 -5.41
N SER A 304 20.21 -13.24 -5.00
CA SER A 304 20.71 -12.19 -5.88
C SER A 304 21.43 -12.75 -7.11
N GLY A 305 21.13 -12.20 -8.28
CA GLY A 305 21.74 -12.55 -9.56
C GLY A 305 21.23 -13.84 -10.23
N LYS A 306 20.37 -14.63 -9.56
CA LYS A 306 19.84 -15.88 -10.10
C LYS A 306 18.43 -15.69 -10.66
N VAL A 307 18.16 -16.27 -11.83
CA VAL A 307 16.81 -16.36 -12.41
C VAL A 307 16.08 -17.54 -11.76
N HIS A 308 14.93 -17.27 -11.15
CA HIS A 308 14.03 -18.28 -10.61
C HIS A 308 12.81 -18.43 -11.52
N THR A 309 12.84 -19.43 -12.39
CA THR A 309 11.67 -19.83 -13.19
C THR A 309 10.90 -20.93 -12.46
N LYS A 310 9.68 -20.63 -12.01
CA LYS A 310 8.83 -21.58 -11.28
C LYS A 310 7.34 -21.38 -11.61
N SER A 311 6.58 -22.46 -11.51
CA SER A 311 5.11 -22.43 -11.47
C SER A 311 4.64 -22.15 -10.04
N TYR A 312 3.76 -21.16 -9.89
CA TYR A 312 3.14 -20.77 -8.63
C TYR A 312 1.63 -21.08 -8.68
N PRO A 313 1.08 -21.81 -7.70
CA PRO A 313 -0.36 -22.09 -7.68
C PRO A 313 -1.15 -20.81 -7.41
N LEU A 314 -2.20 -20.57 -8.20
CA LEU A 314 -3.16 -19.50 -7.99
C LEU A 314 -4.21 -19.99 -7.00
N LEU A 315 -4.28 -19.35 -5.85
CA LEU A 315 -5.17 -19.73 -4.75
C LEU A 315 -6.17 -18.60 -4.49
N VAL A 316 -7.46 -18.94 -4.44
CA VAL A 316 -8.53 -18.00 -4.09
C VAL A 316 -9.38 -18.55 -2.95
N LEU A 317 -9.75 -17.66 -2.04
CA LEU A 317 -10.74 -17.90 -1.01
C LEU A 317 -12.11 -17.47 -1.54
N GLN A 318 -12.97 -18.43 -1.85
CA GLN A 318 -14.34 -18.16 -2.29
C GLN A 318 -15.24 -17.91 -1.05
N PRO A 319 -16.09 -16.87 -1.05
CA PRO A 319 -16.96 -16.55 0.10
C PRO A 319 -18.14 -17.52 0.29
N SER A 320 -18.48 -18.34 -0.72
CA SER A 320 -19.59 -19.30 -0.65
C SER A 320 -19.24 -20.45 0.31
N ALA A 321 -20.07 -20.58 1.35
CA ALA A 321 -19.80 -21.17 2.67
C ALA A 321 -19.47 -22.67 2.77
N ALA A 322 -19.02 -23.36 1.71
CA ALA A 322 -18.85 -24.82 1.74
C ALA A 322 -17.44 -25.34 1.44
N THR A 323 -16.52 -24.54 0.90
CA THR A 323 -15.25 -25.09 0.39
C THR A 323 -14.06 -24.16 0.64
N GLY A 324 -12.93 -24.77 0.97
CA GLY A 324 -11.72 -24.12 1.46
C GLY A 324 -10.94 -23.30 0.41
N VAL A 325 -9.62 -23.32 0.53
CA VAL A 325 -8.74 -22.67 -0.46
C VAL A 325 -8.82 -23.47 -1.77
N HIS A 326 -9.27 -22.85 -2.84
CA HIS A 326 -9.34 -23.49 -4.16
C HIS A 326 -8.13 -23.14 -5.01
N LYS A 327 -7.57 -24.14 -5.68
CA LYS A 327 -6.54 -23.96 -6.69
C LYS A 327 -7.19 -23.64 -8.03
N MET A 328 -7.00 -22.40 -8.49
CA MET A 328 -7.60 -21.88 -9.73
C MET A 328 -6.70 -22.03 -10.96
N GLY A 329 -5.48 -22.54 -10.77
CA GLY A 329 -4.49 -22.79 -11.84
C GLY A 329 -3.06 -22.64 -11.36
N GLU A 330 -2.10 -22.58 -12.28
CA GLU A 330 -0.69 -22.32 -12.01
C GLU A 330 -0.16 -21.20 -12.91
N LEU A 331 0.52 -20.21 -12.32
CA LEU A 331 1.17 -19.12 -13.04
C LEU A 331 2.67 -19.37 -13.13
N GLN A 332 3.21 -19.35 -14.34
CA GLN A 332 4.64 -19.51 -14.61
C GLN A 332 5.32 -18.14 -14.66
N LEU A 333 6.25 -17.93 -13.73
CA LEU A 333 6.99 -16.69 -13.59
C LEU A 333 8.49 -16.97 -13.61
N SER A 334 9.25 -16.10 -14.28
CA SER A 334 10.68 -15.96 -14.11
C SER A 334 10.97 -14.69 -13.31
N VAL A 335 11.64 -14.82 -12.16
CA VAL A 335 11.98 -13.67 -11.32
C VAL A 335 13.48 -13.61 -11.13
N ARG A 336 14.09 -12.46 -11.38
CA ARG A 336 15.51 -12.20 -11.12
C ARG A 336 15.64 -10.91 -10.33
N PHE A 337 16.26 -10.98 -9.15
CA PHE A 337 16.64 -9.80 -8.38
C PHE A 337 18.15 -9.62 -8.46
N THR A 338 18.61 -8.47 -8.93
CA THR A 338 20.04 -8.13 -9.03
C THR A 338 20.36 -7.03 -8.03
N CYS A 339 21.33 -7.27 -7.13
CA CYS A 339 21.80 -6.25 -6.20
C CYS A 339 22.99 -5.51 -6.81
N ILE A 340 22.99 -4.18 -6.72
CA ILE A 340 24.13 -3.34 -7.15
C ILE A 340 25.25 -3.41 -6.10
N SER A 341 24.91 -3.39 -4.81
CA SER A 341 25.87 -3.49 -3.70
C SER A 341 25.34 -4.33 -2.53
N TYR A 342 26.10 -5.37 -2.16
CA TYR A 342 25.79 -6.19 -0.98
C TYR A 342 25.95 -5.41 0.33
N ALA A 343 26.91 -4.48 0.40
CA ALA A 343 27.13 -3.66 1.60
C ALA A 343 25.91 -2.77 1.87
N ASN A 344 25.37 -2.10 0.84
CA ASN A 344 24.17 -1.29 0.97
C ASN A 344 22.95 -2.14 1.38
N MET A 345 22.83 -3.34 0.82
CA MET A 345 21.77 -4.28 1.20
C MET A 345 21.86 -4.67 2.68
N ILE A 346 23.05 -4.95 3.22
CA ILE A 346 23.25 -5.28 4.64
C ILE A 346 22.95 -4.06 5.52
N HIS A 347 23.40 -2.87 5.12
CA HIS A 347 23.12 -1.64 5.85
C HIS A 347 21.62 -1.37 5.98
N LEU A 348 20.83 -1.61 4.92
CA LEU A 348 19.38 -1.42 4.96
C LEU A 348 18.65 -2.31 5.96
N TYR A 349 19.16 -3.53 6.24
CA TYR A 349 18.57 -4.37 7.30
C TYR A 349 18.77 -3.79 8.71
N SER A 350 19.70 -2.84 8.89
CA SER A 350 19.91 -2.15 10.15
C SER A 350 19.06 -0.88 10.30
N GLU A 351 18.45 -0.41 9.21
CA GLU A 351 17.63 0.80 9.22
C GLU A 351 16.14 0.47 9.41
N PRO A 352 15.36 1.38 10.00
CA PRO A 352 13.91 1.22 10.07
C PRO A 352 13.30 1.21 8.67
N LEU A 353 12.29 0.35 8.46
CA LEU A 353 11.60 0.19 7.18
C LEU A 353 10.92 1.47 6.72
N LEU A 354 10.22 2.17 7.62
CA LEU A 354 9.46 3.37 7.28
C LEU A 354 10.29 4.65 7.44
N PRO A 355 9.91 5.74 6.76
CA PRO A 355 10.50 7.05 7.00
C PRO A 355 10.34 7.50 8.46
N LYS A 356 11.29 8.30 8.96
CA LYS A 356 11.37 8.74 10.36
C LYS A 356 10.07 9.36 10.90
N MET A 357 9.32 10.09 10.05
CA MET A 357 8.08 10.75 10.47
C MET A 357 7.00 9.80 10.99
N HIS A 358 6.93 8.56 10.48
CA HIS A 358 6.00 7.54 10.98
C HIS A 358 6.29 7.12 12.42
N TYR A 359 7.51 7.34 12.92
CA TYR A 359 7.91 7.02 14.30
C TYR A 359 7.83 8.23 15.23
N VAL A 360 8.10 9.44 14.72
CA VAL A 360 8.02 10.69 15.51
C VAL A 360 6.56 11.08 15.76
N HIS A 361 5.72 10.94 14.73
CA HIS A 361 4.29 11.27 14.79
C HIS A 361 3.50 10.09 14.21
N PRO A 362 3.31 9.03 15.01
CA PRO A 362 2.65 7.81 14.57
C PRO A 362 1.15 8.03 14.40
N PHE A 363 0.57 7.36 13.41
CA PHE A 363 -0.88 7.31 13.21
C PHE A 363 -1.50 6.19 14.05
N THR A 364 -2.74 6.38 14.45
CA THR A 364 -3.55 5.31 15.03
C THR A 364 -3.95 4.29 13.96
N MET A 365 -4.23 3.04 14.37
CA MET A 365 -4.63 1.99 13.43
C MET A 365 -5.92 2.32 12.66
N GLY A 366 -6.84 3.07 13.29
CA GLY A 366 -8.06 3.55 12.65
C GLY A 366 -7.79 4.58 11.56
N GLU A 367 -6.91 5.54 11.83
CA GLU A 367 -6.48 6.55 10.86
C GLU A 367 -5.77 5.93 9.66
N ILE A 368 -4.81 5.02 9.90
CA ILE A 368 -4.10 4.30 8.82
C ILE A 368 -5.10 3.56 7.92
N SER A 369 -6.09 2.91 8.53
CA SER A 369 -7.13 2.18 7.80
C SER A 369 -8.03 3.10 6.97
N SER A 370 -8.35 4.29 7.50
CA SER A 370 -9.14 5.31 6.80
C SER A 370 -8.36 5.92 5.63
N LEU A 371 -7.14 6.40 5.89
CA LEU A 371 -6.24 6.99 4.90
C LEU A 371 -5.95 5.99 3.77
N ARG A 372 -5.70 4.73 4.10
CA ARG A 372 -5.48 3.68 3.08
C ARG A 372 -6.69 3.51 2.16
N ARG A 373 -7.92 3.50 2.69
CA ARG A 373 -9.13 3.40 1.85
C ARG A 373 -9.29 4.61 0.94
N GLN A 374 -9.01 5.81 1.44
CA GLN A 374 -9.03 7.04 0.65
C GLN A 374 -7.98 7.00 -0.46
N THR A 375 -6.76 6.58 -0.14
CA THR A 375 -5.67 6.34 -1.09
C THR A 375 -6.07 5.38 -2.21
N ILE A 376 -6.60 4.20 -1.86
CA ILE A 376 -7.05 3.20 -2.85
C ILE A 376 -8.11 3.80 -3.77
N GLY A 377 -9.05 4.58 -3.22
CA GLY A 377 -10.07 5.28 -4.00
C GLY A 377 -9.48 6.27 -5.01
N ILE A 378 -8.47 7.06 -4.61
CA ILE A 378 -7.79 8.02 -5.49
C ILE A 378 -7.01 7.29 -6.59
N ILE A 379 -6.27 6.23 -6.25
CA ILE A 379 -5.55 5.41 -7.23
C ILE A 379 -6.52 4.77 -8.22
N ALA A 380 -7.64 4.22 -7.75
CA ALA A 380 -8.68 3.65 -8.60
C ALA A 380 -9.29 4.67 -9.55
N ALA A 381 -9.56 5.89 -9.07
CA ALA A 381 -10.09 6.96 -9.90
C ALA A 381 -9.10 7.45 -10.97
N ARG A 382 -7.79 7.42 -10.70
CA ARG A 382 -6.74 7.85 -11.65
C ARG A 382 -6.45 6.74 -12.67
N LEU A 383 -6.22 5.51 -12.22
CA LEU A 383 -5.92 4.38 -13.11
C LEU A 383 -7.14 3.91 -13.93
N GLY A 384 -8.35 4.16 -13.44
CA GLY A 384 -9.59 3.91 -14.18
C GLY A 384 -9.83 4.85 -15.36
N ARG A 385 -9.11 5.99 -15.44
CA ARG A 385 -9.17 6.92 -16.59
C ARG A 385 -8.12 6.61 -17.66
N ALA A 386 -7.19 5.69 -17.41
CA ALA A 386 -6.17 5.32 -18.37
C ALA A 386 -6.75 4.40 -19.46
N GLU A 387 -6.09 4.30 -20.61
CA GLU A 387 -6.51 3.42 -21.72
C GLU A 387 -5.48 2.32 -21.99
N PRO A 388 -5.74 1.02 -21.72
CA PRO A 388 -6.97 0.47 -21.11
C PRO A 388 -7.19 0.87 -19.65
N PRO A 389 -8.44 0.92 -19.18
CA PRO A 389 -8.74 1.28 -17.80
C PRO A 389 -8.45 0.10 -16.86
N LEU A 390 -7.67 0.36 -15.80
CA LEU A 390 -7.59 -0.56 -14.66
C LEU A 390 -8.76 -0.28 -13.73
N ARG A 391 -9.67 -1.25 -13.63
CA ARG A 391 -10.90 -1.08 -12.87
C ARG A 391 -10.68 -1.10 -11.36
N LYS A 392 -11.63 -0.52 -10.64
CA LYS A 392 -11.60 -0.40 -9.19
C LYS A 392 -11.48 -1.77 -8.50
N GLU A 393 -12.19 -2.80 -8.96
CA GLU A 393 -12.14 -4.14 -8.39
C GLU A 393 -10.77 -4.81 -8.50
N VAL A 394 -10.05 -4.56 -9.60
CA VAL A 394 -8.69 -5.07 -9.83
C VAL A 394 -7.73 -4.42 -8.84
N ILE A 395 -7.86 -3.10 -8.68
CA ILE A 395 -7.01 -2.29 -7.80
C ILE A 395 -7.28 -2.62 -6.34
N GLU A 396 -8.55 -2.73 -5.92
CA GLU A 396 -8.94 -3.13 -4.57
C GLU A 396 -8.44 -4.54 -4.23
N TYR A 397 -8.48 -5.47 -5.17
CA TYR A 397 -7.92 -6.81 -4.97
C TYR A 397 -6.39 -6.82 -4.91
N MET A 398 -5.72 -5.98 -5.71
CA MET A 398 -4.26 -5.85 -5.66
C MET A 398 -3.77 -5.21 -4.36
N LEU A 399 -4.49 -4.22 -3.82
CA LEU A 399 -4.11 -3.45 -2.62
C LEU A 399 -4.74 -3.94 -1.31
N ASP A 400 -5.53 -5.03 -1.35
CA ASP A 400 -6.21 -5.60 -0.17
C ASP A 400 -7.16 -4.60 0.50
N GLY A 401 -7.97 -3.91 -0.31
CA GLY A 401 -8.97 -2.94 0.16
C GLY A 401 -9.96 -3.55 1.15
N ASP A 402 -10.37 -4.80 0.90
CA ASP A 402 -11.38 -5.53 1.67
C ASP A 402 -10.82 -6.39 2.82
N GLU A 403 -9.49 -6.55 2.96
CA GLU A 403 -8.88 -7.52 3.90
C GLU A 403 -8.85 -7.07 5.39
N GLN A 404 -9.80 -6.24 5.84
CA GLN A 404 -9.93 -5.92 7.27
C GLN A 404 -10.60 -7.03 8.11
N LEU A 405 -11.02 -8.12 7.47
CA LEU A 405 -11.64 -9.25 8.16
C LEU A 405 -10.58 -10.05 8.94
N TRP A 406 -10.69 -10.04 10.27
CA TRP A 406 -9.97 -10.96 11.14
C TRP A 406 -10.23 -12.40 10.69
N SER A 407 -9.16 -13.21 10.62
CA SER A 407 -9.27 -14.61 10.24
C SER A 407 -8.49 -15.51 11.20
N LEU A 408 -9.17 -16.53 11.73
CA LEU A 408 -8.56 -17.58 12.56
C LEU A 408 -7.34 -18.26 11.90
N ARG A 409 -7.36 -18.41 10.57
CA ARG A 409 -6.22 -18.99 9.83
C ARG A 409 -4.99 -18.08 9.91
N ARG A 410 -5.20 -16.76 9.79
CA ARG A 410 -4.12 -15.77 9.85
C ARG A 410 -3.55 -15.65 11.26
N SER A 411 -4.40 -15.65 12.28
CA SER A 411 -3.94 -15.65 13.69
C SER A 411 -3.16 -16.93 14.01
N LYS A 412 -3.64 -18.10 13.59
CA LYS A 412 -2.93 -19.37 13.76
C LYS A 412 -1.58 -19.39 13.03
N ALA A 413 -1.52 -18.90 11.79
CA ALA A 413 -0.27 -18.79 11.04
C ALA A 413 0.73 -17.82 11.71
N ASN A 414 0.26 -16.68 12.21
CA ASN A 414 1.09 -15.74 12.96
C ASN A 414 1.56 -16.34 14.29
N PHE A 415 0.72 -17.10 14.99
CA PHE A 415 1.09 -17.83 16.20
C PHE A 415 2.20 -18.84 15.91
N PHE A 416 2.09 -19.63 14.84
CA PHE A 416 3.16 -20.55 14.46
C PHE A 416 4.46 -19.83 14.08
N ARG A 417 4.39 -18.66 13.43
CA ARG A 417 5.58 -17.84 13.14
C ARG A 417 6.23 -17.34 14.43
N ILE A 418 5.44 -16.90 15.41
CA ILE A 418 5.93 -16.48 16.73
C ILE A 418 6.55 -17.67 17.46
N MET A 419 5.88 -18.83 17.47
CA MET A 419 6.39 -20.04 18.10
C MET A 419 7.70 -20.52 17.45
N ALA A 420 7.82 -20.40 16.12
CA ALA A 420 9.06 -20.70 15.41
C ALA A 420 10.20 -19.74 15.81
N LEU A 421 9.93 -18.45 16.02
CA LEU A 421 10.93 -17.52 16.57
C LEU A 421 11.34 -17.90 18.00
N LEU A 422 10.37 -18.25 18.85
CA LEU A 422 10.60 -18.64 20.25
C LEU A 422 11.25 -20.01 20.41
N SER A 423 11.15 -20.90 19.42
CA SER A 423 11.75 -22.23 19.45
C SER A 423 13.25 -22.22 19.74
N GLY A 424 13.97 -21.20 19.26
CA GLY A 424 15.40 -21.02 19.54
C GLY A 424 15.67 -20.69 21.01
N ALA A 425 14.83 -19.85 21.62
CA ALA A 425 14.92 -19.50 23.04
C ALA A 425 14.52 -20.68 23.94
N ILE A 426 13.46 -21.41 23.56
CA ILE A 426 13.02 -22.64 24.25
C ILE A 426 14.13 -23.69 24.20
N GLY A 427 14.78 -23.86 23.04
CA GLY A 427 15.95 -24.73 22.89
C GLY A 427 17.14 -24.29 23.76
N ALA A 428 17.41 -22.98 23.87
CA ALA A 428 18.46 -22.45 24.73
C ALA A 428 18.18 -22.69 26.22
N ILE A 429 16.92 -22.55 26.66
CA ILE A 429 16.51 -22.88 28.04
C ILE A 429 16.68 -24.38 28.32
N GLY A 430 16.33 -25.24 27.35
CA GLY A 430 16.57 -26.68 27.43
C GLY A 430 18.05 -27.02 27.57
N TRP A 431 18.90 -26.44 26.71
CA TRP A 431 20.35 -26.59 26.77
C TRP A 431 20.93 -26.08 28.10
N PHE A 432 20.48 -24.92 28.59
CA PHE A 432 20.90 -24.40 29.88
C PHE A 432 20.53 -25.35 31.02
N ARG A 433 19.34 -25.97 30.96
CA ARG A 433 18.93 -27.00 31.93
C ARG A 433 19.80 -28.25 31.87
N GLU A 434 20.25 -28.67 30.68
CA GLU A 434 21.22 -29.77 30.52
C GLU A 434 22.58 -29.41 31.14
N VAL A 435 23.01 -28.16 31.03
CA VAL A 435 24.24 -27.64 31.66
C VAL A 435 24.11 -27.69 33.18
N CYS A 436 22.99 -27.26 33.76
CA CYS A 436 22.75 -27.35 35.21
C CYS A 436 22.68 -28.80 35.71
N ARG A 437 22.23 -29.75 34.87
CA ARG A 437 22.13 -31.17 35.22
C ARG A 437 23.42 -31.97 35.00
N TRP A 438 24.52 -31.32 34.60
CA TRP A 438 25.81 -31.97 34.35
C TRP A 438 25.76 -33.14 33.36
N SER A 439 24.83 -33.11 32.40
CA SER A 439 24.66 -34.22 31.44
C SER A 439 25.87 -34.41 30.51
N LYS A 440 26.66 -33.35 30.27
CA LYS A 440 27.87 -33.36 29.44
C LYS A 440 29.01 -32.62 30.17
N PRO A 441 29.87 -33.32 30.92
CA PRO A 441 30.77 -32.69 31.90
C PRO A 441 31.80 -31.73 31.28
N ILE A 442 32.26 -32.00 30.05
CA ILE A 442 33.24 -31.13 29.37
C ILE A 442 32.62 -29.77 29.01
N THR A 443 31.40 -29.78 28.46
CA THR A 443 30.71 -28.54 28.08
C THR A 443 30.26 -27.73 29.30
N THR A 444 29.90 -28.40 30.40
CA THR A 444 29.54 -27.68 31.63
C THR A 444 30.73 -26.96 32.22
N VAL A 445 31.90 -27.61 32.32
CA VAL A 445 33.13 -26.97 32.82
C VAL A 445 33.48 -25.74 31.98
N LEU A 446 33.43 -25.82 30.64
CA LEU A 446 33.69 -24.69 29.76
C LEU A 446 32.71 -23.52 29.97
N VAL A 447 31.41 -23.79 30.14
CA VAL A 447 30.41 -22.76 30.39
C VAL A 447 30.61 -22.10 31.76
N HIS A 448 30.99 -22.86 32.79
CA HIS A 448 31.27 -22.29 34.12
C HIS A 448 32.55 -21.45 34.13
N VAL A 449 33.59 -21.85 33.37
CA VAL A 449 34.80 -21.03 33.17
C VAL A 449 34.46 -19.73 32.43
N LEU A 450 33.66 -19.80 31.36
CA LEU A 450 33.18 -18.61 30.65
C LEU A 450 32.35 -17.71 31.57
N PHE A 451 31.47 -18.27 32.39
CA PHE A 451 30.67 -17.54 33.37
C PHE A 451 31.55 -16.82 34.39
N LEU A 452 32.59 -17.49 34.92
CA LEU A 452 33.57 -16.87 35.83
C LEU A 452 34.32 -15.71 35.18
N ILE A 453 34.71 -15.85 33.90
CA ILE A 453 35.34 -14.77 33.13
C ILE A 453 34.39 -13.57 32.97
N LEU A 454 33.11 -13.82 32.65
CA LEU A 454 32.10 -12.77 32.50
C LEU A 454 31.76 -12.06 33.81
N VAL A 455 31.77 -12.77 34.94
CA VAL A 455 31.59 -12.17 36.28
C VAL A 455 32.79 -11.29 36.67
N ARG A 456 34.00 -11.66 36.24
CA ARG A 456 35.23 -10.87 36.50
C ARG A 456 35.36 -9.65 35.58
N CYS A 457 34.76 -9.69 34.40
CA CYS A 457 34.82 -8.62 33.40
C CYS A 457 33.40 -8.33 32.86
N PRO A 458 32.58 -7.53 33.57
CA PRO A 458 31.20 -7.26 33.15
C PRO A 458 31.11 -6.52 31.81
N GLU A 459 32.16 -5.79 31.41
CA GLU A 459 32.26 -5.11 30.12
C GLU A 459 32.26 -6.10 28.92
N LEU A 460 32.64 -7.36 29.13
CA LEU A 460 32.65 -8.41 28.09
C LEU A 460 31.27 -9.05 27.86
N ILE A 461 30.28 -8.78 28.70
CA ILE A 461 28.94 -9.41 28.58
C ILE A 461 28.27 -9.01 27.26
N LEU A 462 28.19 -7.71 26.97
CA LEU A 462 27.57 -7.23 25.73
C LEU A 462 28.32 -7.72 24.47
N PRO A 463 29.66 -7.57 24.36
CA PRO A 463 30.42 -8.08 23.22
C PRO A 463 30.25 -9.58 22.97
N THR A 464 30.29 -10.41 24.02
CA THR A 464 30.14 -11.85 23.88
C THR A 464 28.74 -12.23 23.43
N VAL A 465 27.69 -11.61 23.97
CA VAL A 465 26.31 -11.81 23.52
C VAL A 465 26.15 -11.42 22.04
N PHE A 466 26.64 -10.25 21.63
CA PHE A 466 26.58 -9.83 20.23
C PHE A 466 27.38 -10.77 19.31
N MET A 467 28.56 -11.22 19.73
CA MET A 467 29.36 -12.19 18.97
C MET A 467 28.59 -13.49 18.76
N TYR A 468 28.00 -14.08 19.82
CA TYR A 468 27.19 -15.29 19.69
C TYR A 468 26.00 -15.10 18.76
N MET A 469 25.28 -13.98 18.87
CA MET A 469 24.15 -13.65 18.00
C MET A 469 24.57 -13.55 16.53
N VAL A 470 25.72 -12.93 16.25
CA VAL A 470 26.28 -12.82 14.88
C VAL A 470 26.68 -14.19 14.34
N VAL A 471 27.38 -15.01 15.13
CA VAL A 471 27.81 -16.37 14.72
C VAL A 471 26.59 -17.26 14.42
N ILE A 472 25.57 -17.23 15.28
CA ILE A 472 24.32 -17.95 15.05
C ILE A 472 23.61 -17.44 13.80
N GLY A 473 23.58 -16.12 13.60
CA GLY A 473 23.01 -15.47 12.42
C GLY A 473 23.71 -15.92 11.12
N VAL A 474 25.04 -15.88 11.08
CA VAL A 474 25.86 -16.31 9.93
C VAL A 474 25.65 -17.80 9.64
N TRP A 475 25.61 -18.64 10.68
CA TRP A 475 25.35 -20.08 10.52
C TRP A 475 23.97 -20.32 9.92
N ARG A 476 22.92 -19.71 10.47
CA ARG A 476 21.55 -19.84 9.97
C ARG A 476 21.39 -19.28 8.56
N TYR A 477 22.11 -18.21 8.23
CA TYR A 477 22.12 -17.63 6.89
C TYR A 477 22.60 -18.63 5.84
N ARG A 478 23.60 -19.47 6.15
CA ARG A 478 24.08 -20.51 5.22
C ARG A 478 23.00 -21.53 4.88
N GLY A 479 22.21 -21.95 5.87
CA GLY A 479 21.12 -22.92 5.73
C GLY A 479 19.78 -22.34 5.26
N ARG A 480 19.73 -21.04 4.92
CA ARG A 480 18.50 -20.38 4.48
C ARG A 480 18.00 -20.98 3.15
N PRO A 481 16.69 -21.24 2.98
CA PRO A 481 16.13 -21.61 1.68
C PRO A 481 16.36 -20.48 0.67
N ARG A 482 17.05 -20.80 -0.45
CA ARG A 482 17.50 -19.84 -1.49
C ARG A 482 16.58 -19.78 -2.72
N GLY A 483 15.39 -20.34 -2.58
CA GLY A 483 14.36 -20.30 -3.61
C GLY A 483 13.08 -19.70 -3.05
N PRO A 484 12.30 -19.00 -3.87
CA PRO A 484 10.95 -18.61 -3.48
C PRO A 484 10.19 -19.88 -3.10
N ALA A 485 9.45 -19.82 -1.98
CA ALA A 485 8.64 -20.92 -1.49
C ALA A 485 7.56 -21.21 -2.53
N GLY A 486 7.88 -22.09 -3.49
CA GLY A 486 6.87 -22.72 -4.32
C GLY A 486 5.99 -23.51 -3.38
N GLY A 487 4.69 -23.25 -3.39
CA GLY A 487 3.72 -24.00 -2.63
C GLY A 487 3.72 -25.45 -3.09
N ARG A 488 4.69 -26.25 -2.65
CA ARG A 488 4.52 -27.69 -2.53
C ARG A 488 3.54 -27.85 -1.38
N VAL A 489 2.27 -28.00 -1.74
CA VAL A 489 1.29 -28.68 -0.89
C VAL A 489 1.99 -29.97 -0.45
N GLY A 490 2.15 -30.12 0.86
CA GLY A 490 2.69 -31.34 1.43
C GLY A 490 1.89 -32.50 0.88
N GLY A 491 2.54 -33.34 0.09
CA GLY A 491 2.06 -34.70 -0.12
C GLY A 491 1.97 -35.31 1.26
N GLN A 492 0.77 -35.75 1.62
CA GLN A 492 0.58 -36.72 2.67
C GLN A 492 1.54 -37.87 2.39
N SER A 493 2.50 -38.06 3.28
CA SER A 493 3.30 -39.27 3.36
C SER A 493 2.90 -39.96 4.64
N GLY A 494 2.30 -41.15 4.49
CA GLY A 494 2.26 -42.25 5.45
C GLY A 494 1.57 -41.97 6.77
#